data_AF-F5LLR3-F1
#
_entry.id   AF-F5LLR3-F1
#
_cell.length_a   1.000
_cell.length_b   1.000
_cell.length_c   1.000
_cell.angle_alpha   90.00
_cell.angle_beta   90.00
_cell.angle_gamma   90.00
#
_symmetry.space_group_name_H-M   'P 1'
#
loop_
_entity.id
_entity.type
_entity.pdbx_description
1 polymer ?
#
loop_
_entity_poly.entity_id
_entity_poly.type
_entity_poly.pdbx_seq_one_letter_code
_entity_poly.pdbx_strand_id
1 'polypeptide(L)'
;MGNESKLQEETAISFEEAMDKLEGIVAKLESGDVPLEQAIELYQEGMKLSHLCGQKLETVEKKIEMLVESEAGLSKKPFGANMIEDKGESR
;
A
#
# COMPACT_ATOMS: atom_id res chain seq x y z
N MET A 1 24.51 3.49 -26.47
CA MET A 1 23.99 2.56 -25.44
C MET A 1 22.59 3.03 -25.08
N GLY A 2 21.55 2.29 -25.45
CA GLY A 2 20.19 2.76 -25.23
C GLY A 2 19.21 1.63 -25.45
N ASN A 3 19.18 0.66 -24.53
CA ASN A 3 18.02 -0.19 -24.32
C ASN A 3 18.13 -1.04 -23.04
N GLU A 4 18.32 -0.43 -21.87
CA GLU A 4 18.28 -1.17 -20.58
C GLU A 4 17.03 -0.84 -19.74
N SER A 5 16.26 0.20 -20.10
CA SER A 5 15.11 0.65 -19.30
C SER A 5 13.78 -0.03 -19.63
N LYS A 6 13.73 -0.93 -20.63
CA LYS A 6 12.46 -1.45 -21.17
C LYS A 6 12.04 -2.84 -20.65
N LEU A 7 12.78 -3.38 -19.67
CA LEU A 7 12.57 -4.74 -19.16
C LEU A 7 11.91 -4.80 -17.76
N GLN A 8 11.68 -3.66 -17.10
CA GLN A 8 11.11 -3.64 -15.73
C GLN A 8 9.58 -3.50 -15.68
N GLU A 9 8.91 -3.18 -16.79
CA GLU A 9 7.46 -2.99 -16.84
C GLU A 9 6.66 -4.26 -17.21
N GLU A 10 7.28 -5.28 -17.82
CA GLU A 10 6.55 -6.48 -18.30
C GLU A 10 6.27 -7.55 -17.22
N THR A 11 6.69 -7.36 -15.97
CA THR A 11 6.50 -8.36 -14.89
C THR A 11 5.91 -7.82 -13.59
N ALA A 12 5.51 -6.54 -13.54
CA ALA A 12 4.93 -5.97 -12.32
C ALA A 12 3.45 -6.33 -12.24
N ILE A 13 3.08 -7.22 -11.30
CA ILE A 13 1.67 -7.58 -11.05
C ILE A 13 0.83 -6.32 -10.74
N SER A 14 -0.43 -6.30 -11.16
CA SER A 14 -1.38 -5.23 -10.87
C SER A 14 -1.71 -5.13 -9.37
N PHE A 15 -2.40 -4.07 -8.96
CA PHE A 15 -2.84 -3.94 -7.57
C PHE A 15 -3.85 -5.03 -7.22
N GLU A 16 -4.81 -5.24 -8.11
CA GLU A 16 -5.89 -6.21 -8.00
C GLU A 16 -5.32 -7.63 -7.91
N GLU A 17 -4.40 -8.01 -8.79
CA GLU A 17 -3.74 -9.32 -8.73
C GLU A 17 -2.89 -9.50 -7.46
N ALA A 18 -2.25 -8.44 -6.97
CA ALA A 18 -1.50 -8.50 -5.71
C ALA A 18 -2.42 -8.69 -4.51
N MET A 19 -3.58 -8.02 -4.52
CA MET A 19 -4.59 -8.13 -3.48
C MET A 19 -5.24 -9.51 -3.47
N ASP A 20 -5.66 -10.03 -4.63
CA ASP A 20 -6.24 -11.38 -4.76
C ASP A 20 -5.29 -12.46 -4.21
N LYS A 21 -3.99 -12.34 -4.52
CA LYS A 21 -2.97 -13.26 -3.98
C LYS A 21 -2.81 -13.12 -2.47
N LEU A 22 -2.80 -11.89 -1.95
CA LEU A 22 -2.68 -11.63 -0.53
C LEU A 22 -3.88 -12.20 0.24
N GLU A 23 -5.10 -12.00 -0.25
CA GLU A 23 -6.32 -12.58 0.32
C GLU A 23 -6.27 -14.11 0.32
N GLY A 24 -5.80 -14.73 -0.77
CA GLY A 24 -5.60 -16.17 -0.84
C GLY A 24 -4.57 -16.70 0.17
N ILE A 25 -3.50 -15.94 0.44
CA ILE A 25 -2.51 -16.27 1.47
C ILE A 25 -3.12 -16.18 2.87
N VAL A 26 -3.84 -15.09 3.16
CA VAL A 26 -4.53 -14.90 4.45
C VAL A 26 -5.51 -16.05 4.70
N ALA A 27 -6.34 -16.38 3.72
CA ALA A 27 -7.30 -17.48 3.84
C ALA A 27 -6.63 -18.83 4.14
N LYS A 28 -5.47 -19.11 3.54
CA LYS A 28 -4.69 -20.34 3.83
C LYS A 28 -4.11 -20.33 5.24
N LEU A 29 -3.56 -19.20 5.69
CA LEU A 29 -3.00 -19.08 7.04
C LEU A 29 -4.10 -19.19 8.11
N GLU A 30 -5.28 -18.62 7.86
CA GLU A 30 -6.44 -18.67 8.74
C GLU A 30 -7.08 -20.05 8.83
N SER A 31 -6.92 -20.91 7.81
CA SER A 31 -7.46 -22.26 7.85
C SER A 31 -6.81 -23.14 8.93
N GLY A 32 -5.57 -22.82 9.34
CA GLY A 32 -4.85 -23.54 10.39
C GLY A 32 -4.29 -24.91 9.99
N ASP A 33 -4.55 -25.37 8.76
CA ASP A 33 -4.12 -26.69 8.26
C ASP A 33 -2.75 -26.66 7.54
N VAL A 34 -2.06 -25.52 7.59
CA VAL A 34 -0.78 -25.33 6.89
C VAL A 34 0.39 -25.75 7.80
N PRO A 35 1.31 -26.62 7.33
CA PRO A 35 2.54 -26.94 8.06
C PRO A 35 3.35 -25.69 8.40
N LEU A 36 4.03 -25.69 9.56
CA LEU A 36 4.75 -24.52 10.08
C LEU A 36 5.73 -23.92 9.07
N GLU A 37 6.52 -24.75 8.40
CA GLU A 37 7.50 -24.31 7.40
C GLU A 37 6.82 -23.57 6.24
N GLN A 38 5.70 -24.09 5.75
CA GLN A 38 4.91 -23.44 4.69
C GLN A 38 4.21 -22.17 5.19
N ALA A 39 3.77 -22.14 6.44
CA ALA A 39 3.16 -20.96 7.03
C ALA A 39 4.15 -19.79 7.11
N ILE A 40 5.43 -20.07 7.38
CA ILE A 40 6.49 -19.05 7.37
C ILE A 40 6.70 -18.50 5.95
N GLU A 41 6.72 -19.35 4.93
CA GLU A 41 6.85 -18.93 3.53
C GLU A 41 5.67 -18.06 3.09
N LEU A 42 4.44 -18.51 3.36
CA LEU A 42 3.21 -17.78 3.09
C LEU A 42 3.18 -16.42 3.79
N TYR A 43 3.60 -16.36 5.06
CA TYR A 43 3.68 -15.11 5.80
C TYR A 43 4.66 -14.12 5.15
N GLN A 44 5.84 -14.58 4.74
CA GLN A 44 6.82 -13.73 4.06
C GLN A 44 6.31 -13.22 2.71
N GLU A 45 5.64 -14.06 1.94
CA GLU A 45 5.01 -13.66 0.69
C GLU A 45 3.89 -12.64 0.92
N GLY A 46 3.02 -12.89 1.91
CA GLY A 46 1.96 -11.97 2.30
C GLY A 46 2.50 -10.59 2.72
N MET A 47 3.59 -10.54 3.47
CA MET A 47 4.25 -9.28 3.84
C MET A 47 4.78 -8.51 2.61
N LYS A 48 5.36 -9.21 1.63
CA LYS A 48 5.82 -8.59 0.38
C LYS A 48 4.67 -8.03 -0.44
N LEU A 49 3.58 -8.77 -0.56
CA LEU A 49 2.37 -8.32 -1.28
C LEU A 49 1.71 -7.13 -0.58
N SER A 50 1.58 -7.18 0.74
CA SER A 50 1.05 -6.06 1.53
C SER A 50 1.85 -4.78 1.33
N HIS A 51 3.19 -4.88 1.37
CA HIS A 51 4.07 -3.76 1.08
C HIS A 51 3.88 -3.22 -0.34
N LEU A 52 3.82 -4.11 -1.34
CA LEU A 52 3.60 -3.74 -2.74
C LEU A 52 2.26 -3.01 -2.94
N CYS A 53 1.18 -3.49 -2.33
CA CYS A 53 -0.12 -2.84 -2.36
C CYS A 53 -0.05 -1.42 -1.78
N GLY A 54 0.59 -1.27 -0.61
CA GLY A 54 0.81 0.04 0.01
C GLY A 54 1.59 1.01 -0.88
N GLN A 55 2.68 0.56 -1.50
CA GLN A 55 3.48 1.38 -2.42
C GLN A 55 2.69 1.83 -3.66
N LYS A 56 1.86 0.95 -4.21
CA LYS A 56 1.00 1.28 -5.36
C LYS A 56 -0.02 2.36 -4.97
N LEU A 57 -0.67 2.23 -3.82
CA LEU A 57 -1.62 3.23 -3.32
C LEU A 57 -0.94 4.57 -3.06
N GLU A 58 0.21 4.59 -2.40
CA GLU A 58 1.00 5.80 -2.14
C GLU A 58 1.37 6.52 -3.46
N THR A 59 1.71 5.75 -4.49
CA THR A 59 2.03 6.30 -5.82
C THR A 59 0.81 6.97 -6.46
N VAL A 60 -0.37 6.38 -6.32
CA VAL A 60 -1.62 6.95 -6.83
C VAL A 60 -2.01 8.21 -6.04
N GLU A 61 -1.90 8.17 -4.72
CA GLU A 61 -2.17 9.31 -3.84
C GLU A 61 -1.32 10.53 -4.21
N LYS A 62 0.01 10.35 -4.33
CA LYS A 62 0.91 11.42 -4.76
C LYS A 62 0.57 12.01 -6.13
N LYS A 63 0.12 11.18 -7.07
CA LYS A 63 -0.32 11.65 -8.40
C LYS A 63 -1.57 12.52 -8.30
N ILE A 64 -2.53 12.14 -7.46
CA ILE A 64 -3.74 12.92 -7.20
C ILE A 64 -3.37 14.26 -6.54
N GLU A 65 -2.49 14.25 -5.54
CA GLU A 65 -2.01 15.48 -4.89
C GLU A 65 -1.41 16.46 -5.90
N MET A 66 -0.53 16.01 -6.79
CA MET A 66 0.07 16.86 -7.82
C MET A 66 -0.96 17.43 -8.80
N LEU A 67 -2.00 16.67 -9.16
CA LEU A 67 -3.08 17.17 -10.02
C LEU A 67 -3.91 18.25 -9.31
N VAL A 68 -4.25 18.05 -8.03
CA VAL A 68 -4.96 19.04 -7.22
C VAL A 68 -4.13 20.31 -7.03
N GLU A 69 -2.82 20.20 -6.81
CA GLU A 69 -1.88 21.33 -6.75
C GLU A 69 -1.87 22.18 -8.04
N SER A 70 -2.16 21.57 -9.19
CA SER A 70 -2.16 22.24 -10.49
C SER A 70 -3.46 22.97 -10.82
N GLU A 71 -4.61 22.52 -10.31
CA GLU A 71 -5.92 23.15 -10.59
C GLU A 71 -6.31 24.21 -9.55
N ALA A 72 -5.80 24.13 -8.32
CA ALA A 72 -6.21 25.03 -7.24
C ALA A 72 -4.99 25.57 -6.47
N GLY A 73 -4.81 26.90 -6.49
CA GLY A 73 -3.83 27.59 -5.65
C GLY A 73 -3.99 27.26 -4.15
N LEU A 74 -3.12 26.34 -3.70
CA LEU A 74 -2.68 25.94 -2.35
C LEU A 74 -3.60 26.11 -1.11
N SER A 75 -3.81 24.99 -0.41
CA SER A 75 -3.49 24.88 1.04
C SER A 75 -3.30 23.41 1.45
N LYS A 76 -2.09 23.02 1.91
CA LYS A 76 -1.84 21.72 2.51
C LYS A 76 -2.13 21.77 4.01
N LYS A 77 -3.00 20.87 4.50
CA LYS A 77 -2.96 20.43 5.90
C LYS A 77 -2.57 18.95 5.92
N PRO A 78 -1.60 18.54 6.75
CA PRO A 78 -1.28 17.13 6.94
C PRO A 78 -2.51 16.41 7.51
N PHE A 79 -2.90 15.30 6.90
CA PHE A 79 -3.97 14.44 7.41
C PHE A 79 -3.45 13.75 8.67
N GLY A 80 -3.83 14.30 9.83
CA GLY A 80 -3.35 13.86 11.15
C GLY A 80 -3.28 14.97 12.22
N ALA A 81 -3.33 16.25 11.84
CA ALA A 81 -3.26 17.37 12.79
C ALA A 81 -4.58 17.67 13.55
N ASN A 82 -5.57 16.76 13.52
CA ASN A 82 -6.88 16.97 14.16
C ASN A 82 -7.25 15.89 15.19
N MET A 83 -6.25 15.33 15.89
CA MET A 83 -6.48 14.39 17.01
C MET A 83 -6.00 14.92 18.37
N ILE A 84 -5.74 16.22 18.54
CA ILE A 84 -5.59 16.85 19.86
C ILE A 84 -6.14 18.29 19.82
N GLU A 85 -7.45 18.44 19.88
CA GLU A 85 -8.09 19.63 20.46
C GLU A 85 -9.24 19.18 21.36
N ASP A 86 -8.92 18.43 22.43
CA ASP A 86 -9.77 18.49 23.61
C ASP A 86 -9.35 19.72 24.40
N LYS A 87 -10.12 20.81 24.20
CA LYS A 87 -9.95 22.05 24.94
C LYS A 87 -10.19 21.74 26.40
N GLY A 88 -9.17 21.95 27.23
CA GLY A 88 -9.37 22.13 28.66
C GLY A 88 -10.37 23.26 28.89
N GLU A 89 -11.61 22.90 29.24
CA GLU A 89 -12.56 23.83 29.83
C GLU A 89 -12.17 24.03 31.31
N SER A 90 -11.42 25.11 31.54
CA SER A 90 -11.37 25.78 32.82
C SER A 90 -12.77 26.30 33.18
N ARG A 91 -13.40 25.72 34.20
CA ARG A 91 -14.25 26.43 35.16
C ARG A 91 -14.10 25.81 36.54
#